data_AF-A0A7R8ZZ41-F1
#
_entry.id   AF-A0A7R8ZZ41-F1
#
_cell.length_a   1.000
_cell.length_b   1.000
_cell.length_c   1.000
_cell.angle_alpha   90.00
_cell.angle_beta   90.00
_cell.angle_gamma   90.00
#
_symmetry.space_group_name_H-M   'P 1'
#
loop_
_entity.id
_entity.type
_entity.pdbx_description
1 polymer ?
#
loop_
_entity_poly.entity_id
_entity_poly.type
_entity_poly.pdbx_seq_one_letter_code
_entity_poly.pdbx_strand_id
1 'polypeptide(L)'
;MSSIPMTGYKLAPSYEVASSTPNYLASMGLTAEAVADKYNVNRDEADEFAVRSHQLAAAAISGGKFKDEIVPVEVEEVTVANNKRVSKKMTVDTDEGVRPGTSKEVLAKLRPVFANKGIVTAVAGVEPLYMGIGPCAAIPKALKQADMKLKDIDLIELNEAFATQSLAVIREAGLNPDI
;
A
#
# COMPACT_ATOMS: atom_id res chain seq x y z
N MET A 1 10.72 -12.72 7.08
CA MET A 1 9.41 -12.42 6.50
C MET A 1 8.40 -12.42 7.63
N SER A 2 7.89 -11.24 8.02
CA SER A 2 6.80 -11.17 8.99
C SER A 2 5.54 -11.67 8.30
N SER A 3 5.10 -12.87 8.65
CA SER A 3 3.82 -13.44 8.26
C SER A 3 2.74 -12.77 9.10
N ILE A 4 2.26 -11.59 8.71
CA ILE A 4 1.03 -11.05 9.30
C ILE A 4 -0.12 -11.91 8.76
N PRO A 5 -0.71 -12.82 9.57
CA PRO A 5 -1.68 -13.77 9.09
C PRO A 5 -3.05 -13.13 9.24
N MET A 6 -3.55 -12.51 8.17
CA MET A 6 -4.95 -12.07 8.10
C MET A 6 -5.94 -13.25 8.14
N THR A 7 -5.46 -14.51 8.18
CA THR A 7 -6.25 -15.75 8.17
C THR A 7 -6.06 -16.62 9.41
N GLY A 8 -5.42 -16.11 10.47
CA GLY A 8 -5.11 -16.87 11.69
C GLY A 8 -4.11 -18.01 11.46
N TYR A 9 -3.95 -18.89 12.46
CA TYR A 9 -2.99 -20.01 12.43
C TYR A 9 -3.36 -21.11 11.41
N LYS A 10 -4.64 -21.19 11.00
CA LYS A 10 -5.14 -22.17 10.02
C LYS A 10 -6.16 -21.52 9.10
N LEU A 11 -5.87 -21.53 7.80
CA LEU A 11 -6.83 -21.15 6.78
C LEU A 11 -7.98 -22.17 6.77
N ALA A 12 -9.15 -21.77 7.29
CA ALA A 12 -10.35 -22.59 7.35
C ALA A 12 -11.56 -21.76 6.87
N PRO A 13 -11.67 -21.49 5.55
CA PRO A 13 -12.79 -20.73 5.02
C PRO A 13 -14.10 -21.52 5.20
N SER A 14 -15.19 -20.81 5.48
CA SER A 14 -16.52 -21.41 5.48
C SER A 14 -16.79 -22.03 4.10
N TYR A 15 -17.24 -23.29 4.09
CA TYR A 15 -17.59 -24.01 2.86
C TYR A 15 -18.67 -23.26 2.06
N GLU A 16 -19.65 -22.68 2.75
CA GLU A 16 -20.74 -21.94 2.13
C GLU A 16 -20.23 -20.68 1.42
N VAL A 17 -19.34 -19.92 2.07
CA VAL A 17 -18.70 -18.73 1.48
C VAL A 17 -17.82 -19.13 0.29
N ALA A 18 -17.01 -20.18 0.45
CA ALA A 18 -16.15 -20.68 -0.61
C ALA A 18 -16.95 -21.14 -1.85
N SER A 19 -18.15 -21.69 -1.65
CA SER A 19 -18.96 -22.25 -2.73
C SER A 19 -19.86 -21.20 -3.41
N SER A 20 -20.36 -20.21 -2.65
CA SER A 20 -21.32 -19.21 -3.16
C SER A 20 -20.69 -17.87 -3.54
N THR A 21 -19.63 -17.48 -2.83
CA THR A 21 -18.99 -16.16 -2.93
C THR A 21 -17.46 -16.28 -2.87
N PRO A 22 -16.83 -17.05 -3.79
CA PRO A 22 -15.39 -17.35 -3.74
C PRO A 22 -14.50 -16.11 -3.79
N ASN A 23 -14.98 -15.02 -4.40
CA ASN A 23 -14.28 -13.73 -4.45
C ASN A 23 -14.01 -13.14 -3.05
N TYR A 24 -14.77 -13.53 -2.03
CA TYR A 24 -14.58 -13.05 -0.65
C TYR A 24 -13.34 -13.67 0.00
N LEU A 25 -12.81 -14.73 -0.59
CA LEU A 25 -11.59 -15.41 -0.17
C LEU A 25 -10.38 -14.99 -1.01
N ALA A 26 -10.57 -14.12 -2.01
CA ALA A 26 -9.47 -13.62 -2.83
C ALA A 26 -8.48 -12.84 -1.96
N SER A 27 -7.19 -13.14 -2.15
CA SER A 27 -6.17 -12.36 -1.48
C SER A 27 -6.10 -10.97 -2.10
N MET A 28 -5.75 -10.01 -1.28
CA MET A 28 -5.53 -8.62 -1.66
C MET A 28 -4.58 -8.42 -2.84
N GLY A 29 -3.55 -9.26 -2.92
CA GLY A 29 -2.65 -9.22 -4.06
C GLY A 29 -3.35 -9.64 -5.35
N LEU A 30 -4.19 -10.67 -5.31
CA LEU A 30 -4.98 -11.10 -6.47
C LEU A 30 -6.02 -10.05 -6.88
N THR A 31 -6.56 -9.27 -5.94
CA THR A 31 -7.45 -8.14 -6.28
C THR A 31 -6.69 -7.02 -6.96
N ALA A 32 -5.47 -6.72 -6.51
CA ALA A 32 -4.62 -5.74 -7.16
C ALA A 32 -4.19 -6.16 -8.58
N GLU A 33 -3.98 -7.46 -8.81
CA GLU A 33 -3.78 -8.02 -10.17
C GLU A 33 -5.05 -7.87 -11.01
N ALA A 34 -6.22 -8.19 -10.46
CA ALA A 34 -7.50 -8.01 -11.15
C ALA A 34 -7.80 -6.55 -11.49
N VAL A 35 -7.40 -5.61 -10.64
CA VAL A 35 -7.46 -4.16 -10.90
C VAL A 35 -6.48 -3.78 -12.01
N ALA A 36 -5.25 -4.30 -11.99
CA ALA A 36 -4.28 -4.07 -13.05
C ALA A 36 -4.83 -4.49 -14.42
N ASP A 37 -5.39 -5.70 -14.50
CA ASP A 37 -6.00 -6.22 -15.72
C ASP A 37 -7.20 -5.38 -16.18
N LYS A 38 -8.10 -5.04 -15.24
CA LYS A 38 -9.32 -4.27 -15.55
C LYS A 38 -9.02 -2.85 -16.04
N TYR A 39 -8.02 -2.20 -15.45
CA TYR A 39 -7.67 -0.80 -15.74
C TYR A 39 -6.44 -0.65 -16.64
N ASN A 40 -5.95 -1.76 -17.21
CA ASN A 40 -4.77 -1.83 -18.07
C ASN A 40 -3.55 -1.10 -17.47
N VAL A 41 -3.33 -1.26 -16.16
CA VAL A 41 -2.12 -0.75 -15.51
C VAL A 41 -0.99 -1.74 -15.80
N ASN A 42 0.09 -1.25 -16.40
CA ASN A 42 1.24 -2.09 -16.70
C ASN A 42 2.32 -2.01 -15.61
N ARG A 43 3.32 -2.89 -15.73
CA ARG A 43 4.39 -3.02 -14.74
C ARG A 43 5.28 -1.79 -14.63
N ASP A 44 5.61 -1.14 -15.75
CA ASP A 44 6.48 0.03 -15.77
C ASP A 44 5.80 1.20 -15.06
N GLU A 45 4.50 1.42 -15.30
CA GLU A 45 3.70 2.44 -14.60
C GLU A 45 3.65 2.19 -13.09
N ALA A 46 3.45 0.94 -12.67
CA ALA A 46 3.42 0.56 -11.26
C ALA A 46 4.79 0.78 -10.58
N ASP A 47 5.89 0.45 -11.26
CA ASP A 47 7.24 0.66 -10.74
C ASP A 47 7.60 2.17 -10.69
N GLU A 48 7.20 2.96 -11.69
CA GLU A 48 7.38 4.43 -11.69
C GLU A 48 6.67 5.09 -10.51
N PHE A 49 5.43 4.67 -10.24
CA PHE A 49 4.66 5.16 -9.10
C PHE A 49 5.38 4.86 -7.78
N ALA A 50 5.86 3.63 -7.59
CA ALA A 50 6.59 3.24 -6.38
C ALA A 50 7.93 3.97 -6.21
N VAL A 51 8.67 4.21 -7.31
CA VAL A 51 9.90 5.03 -7.28
C VAL A 51 9.58 6.44 -6.80
N ARG A 52 8.55 7.07 -7.38
CA ARG A 52 8.13 8.43 -7.01
C ARG A 52 7.75 8.52 -5.53
N SER A 53 6.97 7.57 -5.02
CA SER A 53 6.58 7.50 -3.60
C SER A 53 7.81 7.50 -2.67
N HIS A 54 8.79 6.62 -2.94
CA HIS A 54 10.02 6.57 -2.16
C HIS A 54 10.87 7.86 -2.26
N GLN A 55 10.92 8.49 -3.43
CA GLN A 55 11.65 9.75 -3.61
C GLN A 55 11.02 10.89 -2.83
N LEU A 56 9.70 11.04 -2.89
CA LEU A 56 8.97 12.07 -2.16
C LEU A 56 9.08 11.87 -0.64
N ALA A 57 8.90 10.65 -0.16
CA ALA A 57 9.05 10.33 1.26
C ALA A 57 10.48 10.58 1.76
N ALA A 58 11.50 10.21 0.98
CA ALA A 58 12.90 10.49 1.33
C ALA A 58 13.19 12.02 1.38
N ALA A 59 12.65 12.78 0.41
CA ALA A 59 12.75 14.23 0.39
C ALA A 59 12.03 14.88 1.60
N ALA A 60 10.86 14.37 2.00
CA ALA A 60 10.12 14.85 3.16
C ALA A 60 10.86 14.58 4.48
N ILE A 61 11.42 13.36 4.64
CA ILE A 61 12.24 12.99 5.81
C ILE A 61 13.48 13.88 5.91
N SER A 62 14.24 14.01 4.81
CA SER A 62 15.47 14.84 4.79
C SER A 62 15.20 16.33 4.97
N GLY A 63 14.04 16.80 4.51
CA GLY A 63 13.56 18.17 4.74
C GLY A 63 12.95 18.38 6.12
N GLY A 64 12.86 17.35 6.97
CA GLY A 64 12.31 17.43 8.32
C GLY A 64 10.80 17.64 8.40
N LYS A 65 10.05 17.43 7.30
CA LYS A 65 8.61 17.73 7.23
C LYS A 65 7.76 16.92 8.20
N PHE A 66 8.19 15.71 8.53
CA PHE A 66 7.47 14.82 9.46
C PHE A 66 7.81 15.05 10.94
N LYS A 67 8.73 15.95 11.27
CA LYS A 67 9.16 16.16 12.66
C LYS A 67 8.06 16.74 13.56
N ASP A 68 7.10 17.47 12.98
CA ASP A 68 5.99 18.06 13.71
C ASP A 68 4.86 17.06 14.01
N GLU A 69 4.72 16.00 13.20
CA GLU A 69 3.64 15.00 13.32
C GLU A 69 4.08 13.68 13.94
N ILE A 70 5.36 13.31 13.85
CA ILE A 70 5.89 12.09 14.47
C ILE A 70 6.13 12.30 15.96
N VAL A 71 5.48 11.48 16.78
CA VAL A 71 5.78 11.37 18.22
C VAL A 71 6.85 10.29 18.41
N PRO A 72 8.05 10.62 18.93
CA PRO A 72 9.09 9.63 19.17
C PRO A 72 8.66 8.58 20.19
N VAL A 73 8.93 7.30 19.90
CA VAL A 73 8.59 6.18 20.78
C VAL A 73 9.86 5.50 21.28
N GLU A 74 9.99 5.29 22.58
CA GLU A 74 11.04 4.45 23.15
C GLU A 74 10.68 2.97 22.98
N VAL A 75 11.56 2.22 22.31
CA VAL A 75 11.40 0.81 22.03
C VAL A 75 12.53 0.03 22.68
N GLU A 76 12.19 -1.09 23.32
CA GLU A 76 13.17 -2.08 23.79
C GLU A 76 13.25 -3.23 22.78
N GLU A 77 14.34 -3.26 22.03
CA GLU A 77 14.65 -4.39 21.14
C GLU A 77 15.26 -5.52 21.97
N VAL A 78 14.65 -6.71 21.91
CA VAL A 78 15.12 -7.90 22.61
C VAL A 78 15.62 -8.90 21.57
N THR A 79 16.92 -9.18 21.60
CA THR A 79 17.56 -10.18 20.75
C THR A 79 18.18 -11.29 21.59
N VAL A 80 18.49 -12.42 20.94
CA VAL A 80 19.24 -13.51 21.57
C VAL A 80 20.64 -13.52 20.97
N ALA A 81 21.65 -13.31 21.82
CA ALA A 81 23.06 -13.44 21.44
C ALA A 81 23.73 -14.42 22.40
N ASN A 82 24.44 -15.42 21.88
CA ASN A 82 25.12 -16.47 22.66
C ASN A 82 24.19 -17.17 23.67
N ASN A 83 22.96 -17.51 23.25
CA ASN A 83 21.91 -18.10 24.10
C ASN A 83 21.53 -17.26 25.34
N LYS A 84 21.86 -15.97 25.33
CA LYS A 84 21.46 -15.02 26.37
C LYS A 84 20.56 -13.94 25.77
N ARG A 85 19.53 -13.57 26.53
CA ARG A 85 18.68 -12.42 26.22
C ARG A 85 19.52 -11.15 26.35
N VAL A 86 19.60 -10.38 25.27
CA VAL A 86 20.19 -9.04 25.25
C VAL A 86 19.08 -8.07 24.92
N SER A 87 18.94 -7.00 25.70
CA SER A 87 18.00 -5.93 25.39
C SER A 87 18.71 -4.60 25.16
N LYS A 88 18.21 -3.85 24.19
CA LYS A 88 18.71 -2.53 23.81
C LYS A 88 17.52 -1.59 23.71
N LYS A 89 17.60 -0.45 24.40
CA LYS A 89 16.63 0.63 24.24
C LYS A 89 17.06 1.54 23.10
N MET A 90 16.12 1.97 22.29
CA MET A 90 16.31 2.97 21.25
C MET A 90 15.05 3.82 21.09
N THR A 91 15.21 5.04 20.63
CA THR A 91 14.09 5.88 20.23
C THR A 91 13.84 5.69 18.74
N VAL A 92 12.60 5.41 18.37
CA VAL A 92 12.14 5.37 16.98
C VAL A 92 11.38 6.67 16.73
N ASP A 93 11.92 7.52 15.85
CA ASP A 93 11.39 8.86 15.54
C ASP A 93 11.34 9.17 14.03
N THR A 94 11.58 8.15 13.21
CA THR A 94 11.73 8.28 11.76
C THR A 94 11.25 7.00 11.08
N ASP A 95 10.52 7.12 9.97
CA ASP A 95 9.99 5.97 9.23
C ASP A 95 11.09 5.10 8.61
N GLU A 96 11.12 3.82 9.01
CA GLU A 96 12.11 2.86 8.56
C GLU A 96 11.76 2.18 7.22
N GLY A 97 10.58 2.44 6.67
CA GLY A 97 10.08 1.83 5.43
C GLY A 97 10.63 2.45 4.15
N VAL A 98 11.11 3.70 4.22
CA VAL A 98 11.58 4.45 3.06
C VAL A 98 12.92 3.90 2.56
N ARG A 99 13.05 3.77 1.24
CA ARG A 99 14.25 3.26 0.56
C ARG A 99 14.72 4.30 -0.47
N PRO A 100 15.64 5.21 -0.11
CA PRO A 100 16.10 6.27 -1.01
C PRO A 100 16.78 5.75 -2.30
N GLY A 101 17.30 4.53 -2.28
CA GLY A 101 17.91 3.87 -3.43
C GLY A 101 16.93 3.13 -4.35
N THR A 102 15.62 3.24 -4.15
CA THR A 102 14.65 2.60 -5.03
C THR A 102 14.70 3.22 -6.43
N SER A 103 14.90 2.38 -7.45
CA SER A 103 14.91 2.74 -8.86
C SER A 103 14.16 1.71 -9.70
N LYS A 104 13.82 2.05 -10.95
CA LYS A 104 13.17 1.10 -11.87
C LYS A 104 13.99 -0.15 -12.07
N GLU A 105 15.31 -0.03 -12.15
CA GLU A 105 16.23 -1.16 -12.33
C GLU A 105 16.25 -2.09 -11.10
N VAL A 106 16.03 -1.54 -9.90
CA VAL A 106 15.91 -2.32 -8.68
C VAL A 106 14.55 -3.02 -8.62
N LEU A 107 13.47 -2.29 -8.89
CA LEU A 107 12.11 -2.83 -8.85
C LEU A 107 11.89 -3.90 -9.92
N ALA A 108 12.37 -3.69 -11.15
CA ALA A 108 12.23 -4.64 -12.26
C ALA A 108 12.84 -6.03 -11.96
N LYS A 109 13.78 -6.13 -11.02
CA LYS A 109 14.37 -7.40 -10.57
C LYS A 109 13.48 -8.18 -9.60
N LEU A 110 12.46 -7.54 -9.04
CA LEU A 110 11.54 -8.15 -8.09
C LEU A 110 10.54 -9.06 -8.82
N ARG A 111 10.33 -10.24 -8.24
CA ARG A 111 9.39 -11.23 -8.75
C ARG A 111 7.96 -10.90 -8.32
N PRO A 112 6.96 -11.13 -9.19
CA PRO A 112 5.55 -11.06 -8.80
C PRO A 112 5.26 -11.99 -7.62
N VAL A 113 4.43 -11.54 -6.68
CA VAL A 113 4.23 -12.25 -5.41
C VAL A 113 2.93 -13.08 -5.40
N PHE A 114 1.93 -12.71 -6.21
CA PHE A 114 0.55 -13.23 -6.07
C PHE A 114 0.06 -14.08 -7.23
N ALA A 115 0.52 -13.80 -8.45
CA ALA A 115 0.14 -14.57 -9.63
C ALA A 115 1.36 -14.90 -10.49
N ASN A 116 1.34 -16.08 -11.11
CA ASN A 116 2.31 -16.40 -12.15
C ASN A 116 2.08 -15.44 -13.33
N LYS A 117 3.10 -14.67 -13.70
CA LYS A 117 3.03 -13.54 -14.65
C LYS A 117 2.24 -12.30 -14.17
N GLY A 118 1.95 -12.18 -12.87
CA GLY A 118 1.38 -10.97 -12.29
C GLY A 118 2.35 -9.78 -12.30
N ILE A 119 1.89 -8.61 -11.89
CA ILE A 119 2.71 -7.38 -11.80
C ILE A 119 2.80 -6.80 -10.38
N VAL A 120 2.06 -7.35 -9.41
CA VAL A 120 1.91 -6.77 -8.07
C VAL A 120 2.93 -7.30 -7.06
N THR A 121 3.43 -6.39 -6.21
CA THR A 121 4.37 -6.68 -5.10
C THR A 121 3.92 -5.99 -3.78
N ALA A 122 3.78 -6.74 -2.66
CA ALA A 122 3.34 -6.32 -1.28
C ALA A 122 1.95 -5.61 -1.14
N VAL A 123 1.30 -5.57 0.07
CA VAL A 123 -0.21 -5.62 0.26
C VAL A 123 -0.87 -4.73 1.37
N ALA A 124 -2.14 -4.24 1.18
CA ALA A 124 -3.20 -3.92 2.23
C ALA A 124 -4.70 -3.68 1.73
N GLY A 125 -5.73 -3.64 2.65
CA GLY A 125 -7.23 -3.97 2.67
C GLY A 125 -8.45 -3.12 2.18
N VAL A 126 -9.45 -3.62 1.36
CA VAL A 126 -10.97 -3.36 1.36
C VAL A 126 -11.82 -4.28 0.35
N GLU A 127 -12.89 -3.88 -0.39
CA GLU A 127 -13.93 -4.71 -1.13
C GLU A 127 -13.46 -5.95 -1.96
N PRO A 128 -13.93 -7.19 -1.72
CA PRO A 128 -13.06 -8.35 -1.88
C PRO A 128 -12.49 -8.69 -3.27
N LEU A 129 -13.05 -8.26 -4.41
CA LEU A 129 -12.45 -8.51 -5.74
C LEU A 129 -11.77 -7.29 -6.37
N TYR A 130 -12.35 -6.10 -6.20
CA TYR A 130 -11.85 -4.84 -6.78
C TYR A 130 -11.51 -3.80 -5.73
N MET A 131 -11.22 -4.26 -4.53
CA MET A 131 -11.13 -3.45 -3.31
C MET A 131 -10.50 -2.09 -3.48
N GLY A 132 -9.41 -2.06 -4.24
CA GLY A 132 -8.67 -0.85 -4.51
C GLY A 132 -9.47 0.33 -5.08
N ILE A 133 -10.64 0.12 -5.68
CA ILE A 133 -11.45 1.19 -6.28
C ILE A 133 -12.42 1.87 -5.32
N GLY A 134 -12.44 1.48 -4.04
CA GLY A 134 -13.28 2.12 -3.01
C GLY A 134 -13.26 3.66 -3.03
N PRO A 135 -12.08 4.31 -3.18
CA PRO A 135 -11.99 5.76 -3.33
C PRO A 135 -12.77 6.34 -4.51
N CYS A 136 -12.91 5.63 -5.63
CA CYS A 136 -13.67 6.11 -6.81
C CYS A 136 -15.15 6.36 -6.49
N ALA A 137 -15.73 5.59 -5.56
CA ALA A 137 -17.10 5.81 -5.09
C ALA A 137 -17.16 6.78 -3.90
N ALA A 138 -16.15 6.76 -3.02
CA ALA A 138 -16.12 7.56 -1.80
C ALA A 138 -15.85 9.04 -2.07
N ILE A 139 -14.90 9.38 -2.96
CA ILE A 139 -14.48 10.75 -3.24
C ILE A 139 -15.65 11.61 -3.76
N PRO A 140 -16.42 11.20 -4.79
CA PRO A 140 -17.56 12.00 -5.26
C PRO A 140 -18.64 12.18 -4.19
N LYS A 141 -18.85 11.16 -3.34
CA LYS A 141 -19.83 11.20 -2.25
C LYS A 141 -19.41 12.19 -1.17
N ALA A 142 -18.14 12.19 -0.77
CA ALA A 142 -17.60 13.11 0.22
C ALA A 142 -17.65 14.57 -0.29
N LEU A 143 -17.21 14.81 -1.52
CA LEU A 143 -17.28 16.12 -2.17
C LEU A 143 -18.72 16.67 -2.22
N LYS A 144 -19.68 15.83 -2.58
CA LYS A 144 -21.11 16.20 -2.59
C LYS A 144 -21.63 16.56 -1.20
N GLN A 145 -21.19 15.84 -0.15
CA GLN A 145 -21.60 16.14 1.23
C GLN A 145 -20.97 17.44 1.76
N ALA A 146 -19.76 17.76 1.29
CA ALA A 146 -19.05 18.99 1.64
C ALA A 146 -19.45 20.20 0.77
N ASP A 147 -20.30 20.01 -0.25
CA ASP A 147 -20.60 21.01 -1.28
C ASP A 147 -19.35 21.57 -1.98
N MET A 148 -18.37 20.68 -2.24
CA MET A 148 -17.09 21.01 -2.89
C MET A 148 -16.97 20.32 -4.24
N LYS A 149 -16.12 20.85 -5.10
CA LYS A 149 -15.66 20.21 -6.33
C LYS A 149 -14.24 19.70 -6.13
N LEU A 150 -13.82 18.72 -6.93
CA LEU A 150 -12.46 18.17 -6.84
C LEU A 150 -11.37 19.25 -7.01
N LYS A 151 -11.62 20.24 -7.87
CA LYS A 151 -10.71 21.38 -8.08
C LYS A 151 -10.57 22.33 -6.89
N ASP A 152 -11.44 22.19 -5.89
CA ASP A 152 -11.42 23.00 -4.66
C ASP A 152 -10.56 22.31 -3.58
N ILE A 153 -9.94 21.17 -3.89
CA ILE A 153 -9.07 20.39 -3.00
C ILE A 153 -7.61 20.68 -3.34
N ASP A 154 -6.88 21.22 -2.36
CA ASP A 154 -5.48 21.64 -2.54
C ASP A 154 -4.47 20.49 -2.33
N LEU A 155 -4.83 19.46 -1.55
CA LEU A 155 -3.97 18.32 -1.22
C LEU A 155 -4.81 17.05 -1.06
N ILE A 156 -4.31 15.92 -1.57
CA ILE A 156 -4.97 14.62 -1.47
C ILE A 156 -4.01 13.58 -0.92
N GLU A 157 -4.31 13.05 0.27
CA GLU A 157 -3.68 11.86 0.82
C GLU A 157 -4.44 10.61 0.37
N LEU A 158 -3.98 10.00 -0.71
CA LEU A 158 -4.51 8.72 -1.21
C LEU A 158 -3.60 7.57 -0.77
N ASN A 159 -4.07 6.75 0.17
CA ASN A 159 -3.30 5.60 0.66
C ASN A 159 -2.85 4.66 -0.49
N GLU A 160 -1.55 4.33 -0.50
CA GLU A 160 -0.89 3.55 -1.54
C GLU A 160 -0.84 2.05 -1.19
N ALA A 161 -2.00 1.39 -1.12
CA ALA A 161 -2.04 -0.04 -0.79
C ALA A 161 -1.33 -0.91 -1.84
N PHE A 162 -1.49 -0.54 -3.12
CA PHE A 162 -0.79 -1.10 -4.28
C PHE A 162 -0.69 -0.02 -5.36
N ALA A 163 0.43 0.06 -6.07
CA ALA A 163 0.57 1.04 -7.16
C ALA A 163 -0.54 0.89 -8.22
N THR A 164 -0.94 -0.34 -8.55
CA THR A 164 -2.02 -0.63 -9.51
C THR A 164 -3.36 -0.06 -9.06
N GLN A 165 -3.63 -0.14 -7.77
CA GLN A 165 -4.81 0.42 -7.14
C GLN A 165 -4.81 1.94 -7.16
N SER A 166 -3.72 2.57 -6.72
CA SER A 166 -3.61 4.02 -6.67
C SER A 166 -3.70 4.62 -8.08
N LEU A 167 -3.02 4.04 -9.05
CA LEU A 167 -3.09 4.46 -10.45
C LEU A 167 -4.50 4.33 -11.02
N ALA A 168 -5.21 3.24 -10.74
CA ALA A 168 -6.60 3.06 -11.16
C ALA A 168 -7.51 4.14 -10.55
N VAL A 169 -7.35 4.45 -9.25
CA VAL A 169 -8.12 5.50 -8.57
C VAL A 169 -7.83 6.88 -9.13
N ILE A 170 -6.54 7.23 -9.31
CA ILE A 170 -6.12 8.54 -9.86
C ILE A 170 -6.78 8.77 -11.23
N ARG A 171 -6.76 7.75 -12.10
CA ARG A 171 -7.36 7.80 -13.43
C ARG A 171 -8.87 7.94 -13.38
N GLU A 172 -9.54 7.04 -12.65
CA GLU A 172 -11.00 6.94 -12.64
C GLU A 172 -11.65 8.15 -11.94
N ALA A 173 -11.05 8.64 -10.86
CA ALA A 173 -11.57 9.77 -10.10
C ALA A 173 -11.08 11.13 -10.64
N GLY A 174 -10.21 11.15 -11.66
CA GLY A 174 -9.68 12.36 -12.28
C GLY A 174 -8.81 13.20 -11.36
N LEU A 175 -8.03 12.55 -10.48
CA LEU A 175 -7.16 13.22 -9.52
C LEU A 175 -5.94 13.82 -10.23
N ASN A 176 -5.49 14.98 -9.76
CA ASN A 176 -4.24 15.57 -10.23
C ASN A 176 -3.07 14.93 -9.45
N PRO A 177 -2.13 14.22 -10.12
CA PRO A 177 -1.01 13.58 -9.43
C PRO A 177 0.06 14.55 -8.92
N ASP A 178 0.02 15.82 -9.34
CA ASP A 178 1.06 16.83 -9.06
C ASP A 178 0.77 17.72 -7.85
N ILE A 179 -0.40 17.57 -7.21
CA ILE A 179 -0.80 18.33 -6.02
C ILE A 179 -0.73 17.48 -4.76
#